data_AF-A0A946YQS8-F1
#
_entry.id   AF-A0A946YQS8-F1
#
_cell.length_a   1.000
_cell.length_b   1.000
_cell.length_c   1.000
_cell.angle_alpha   90.00
_cell.angle_beta   90.00
_cell.angle_gamma   90.00
#
_symmetry.space_group_name_H-M   'P 1'
#
loop_
_entity.id
_entity.type
_entity.pdbx_description
1 polymer ?
#
loop_
_entity_poly.entity_id
_entity_poly.type
_entity_poly.pdbx_seq_one_letter_code
_entity_poly.pdbx_strand_id
1 'polypeptide(L)' 'MHSLYIAVAAELIDIQAEMAALQLWESKRPSAAALASDEPFCIDTLSFSQWVQFIFLERMHEIIANREPLPAQCDVA' A
#
# COMPACT_ATOMS: atom_id res chain seq x y z
N MET A 1 -9.66 19.75 -2.23
CA MET A 1 -10.00 18.30 -2.11
C MET A 1 -9.61 17.51 -3.36
N HIS A 2 -10.12 17.82 -4.56
CA HIS A 2 -9.77 17.04 -5.77
C HIS A 2 -8.26 17.00 -6.08
N SER A 3 -7.56 18.13 -5.93
CA SER A 3 -6.11 18.21 -6.14
C SER A 3 -5.28 17.35 -5.20
N LEU A 4 -5.78 17.06 -3.98
CA LEU A 4 -5.04 16.27 -3.00
C LEU A 4 -5.06 14.79 -3.35
N TYR A 5 -6.22 14.24 -3.75
CA TYR A 5 -6.31 12.86 -4.23
C TYR A 5 -5.45 12.61 -5.47
N ILE A 6 -5.36 13.58 -6.38
CA ILE A 6 -4.48 13.49 -7.56
C ILE A 6 -3.02 13.44 -7.14
N ALA A 7 -2.61 14.31 -6.21
CA ALA A 7 -1.24 14.31 -5.71
C ALA A 7 -0.90 12.96 -5.04
N VAL A 8 -1.75 12.48 -4.13
CA VAL A 8 -1.54 11.17 -3.48
C VAL A 8 -1.51 10.04 -4.52
N ALA A 9 -2.39 10.03 -5.52
CA ALA A 9 -2.38 9.01 -6.56
C ALA A 9 -1.06 9.01 -7.37
N ALA A 10 -0.48 10.18 -7.64
CA ALA A 10 0.82 10.27 -8.29
C ALA A 10 1.92 9.64 -7.43
N GLU A 11 1.96 9.92 -6.13
CA GLU A 11 2.93 9.32 -5.21
C GLU A 11 2.78 7.78 -5.13
N LEU A 12 1.55 7.25 -5.15
CA LEU A 12 1.33 5.80 -5.19
C LEU A 12 1.90 5.16 -6.46
N ILE A 13 1.78 5.85 -7.61
CA ILE A 13 2.36 5.39 -8.88
C ILE A 13 3.89 5.38 -8.79
N ASP A 14 4.48 6.42 -8.19
CA ASP A 14 5.93 6.51 -8.03
C ASP A 14 6.46 5.40 -7.10
N ILE A 15 5.75 5.09 -6.01
CA ILE A 15 6.07 3.95 -5.14
C ILE A 15 6.03 2.63 -5.94
N GLN A 16 4.99 2.40 -6.74
CA GLN A 16 4.89 1.19 -7.57
C GLN A 16 6.05 1.08 -8.57
N ALA A 17 6.39 2.19 -9.23
CA ALA A 17 7.46 2.25 -10.21
C ALA A 17 8.82 1.95 -9.56
N GLU A 18 9.10 2.53 -8.39
CA GLU A 18 10.34 2.30 -7.65
C GLU A 18 10.43 0.85 -7.15
N MET A 19 9.35 0.29 -6.61
CA MET A 19 9.31 -1.12 -6.22
C MET A 19 9.59 -2.05 -7.40
N ALA A 20 9.05 -1.75 -8.59
CA ALA A 20 9.34 -2.51 -9.79
C ALA A 20 10.80 -2.36 -10.24
N ALA A 21 11.36 -1.13 -10.21
CA ALA A 21 12.75 -0.86 -10.55
C ALA A 21 13.72 -1.63 -9.63
N LEU A 22 13.41 -1.68 -8.34
CA LEU A 22 14.19 -2.40 -7.32
C LEU A 22 13.93 -3.91 -7.29
N GLN A 23 13.09 -4.45 -8.18
CA GLN A 23 12.70 -5.86 -8.22
C GLN A 23 12.03 -6.35 -6.91
N LEU A 24 11.37 -5.45 -6.19
CA LEU A 24 10.61 -5.72 -4.98
C LEU A 24 9.13 -6.03 -5.27
N TRP A 25 8.68 -5.76 -6.51
CA TRP A 25 7.31 -6.04 -6.93
C TRP A 25 7.08 -7.53 -7.16
N GLU A 26 6.19 -8.13 -6.38
CA GLU A 26 5.88 -9.56 -6.46
C GLU A 26 4.65 -9.81 -7.33
N SER A 27 4.75 -10.77 -8.26
CA SER A 27 3.61 -11.18 -9.09
C SER A 27 2.62 -12.09 -8.36
N LYS A 28 3.10 -12.80 -7.34
CA LYS A 28 2.31 -13.75 -6.57
C LYS A 28 1.82 -13.09 -5.28
N ARG A 29 0.50 -13.02 -5.13
CA ARG A 29 -0.11 -12.56 -3.88
C ARG A 29 0.21 -13.53 -2.71
N PRO A 30 0.53 -13.01 -1.50
CA PRO A 30 0.64 -13.84 -0.29
C PRO A 30 -0.65 -14.60 0.01
N SER A 31 -0.56 -15.62 0.86
CA SER A 31 -1.73 -16.39 1.25
C SER A 31 -2.72 -15.52 2.04
N ALA A 32 -4.00 -15.89 2.02
CA ALA A 32 -5.01 -15.21 2.83
C ALA A 32 -4.66 -15.22 4.32
N ALA A 33 -4.04 -16.30 4.81
CA ALA A 33 -3.59 -16.39 6.20
C ALA A 33 -2.45 -15.40 6.50
N ALA A 34 -1.51 -15.22 5.58
CA ALA A 34 -0.41 -14.26 5.75
C ALA A 34 -0.92 -12.80 5.76
N LEU A 35 -1.89 -12.48 4.90
CA LEU A 35 -2.52 -11.15 4.84
C LEU A 35 -3.45 -10.86 6.02
N ALA A 36 -3.84 -11.88 6.79
CA ALA A 36 -4.77 -11.79 7.91
C ALA A 36 -4.06 -12.01 9.26
N SER A 37 -2.75 -11.74 9.35
CA SER A 37 -2.06 -11.73 10.64
C SER A 37 -2.62 -10.63 11.55
N ASP A 38 -2.76 -10.95 12.82
CA ASP A 38 -3.18 -10.00 13.87
C ASP A 38 -2.05 -9.08 14.33
N GLU A 39 -0.79 -9.39 13.96
CA GLU A 39 0.35 -8.55 14.30
C GLU A 39 0.36 -7.23 13.50
N PRO A 40 0.83 -6.12 14.09
CA PRO A 40 0.98 -4.86 13.38
C PRO A 40 1.79 -5.04 12.10
N PHE A 41 1.27 -4.49 11.00
CA PHE A 41 1.89 -4.58 9.67
C PHE A 41 2.10 -6.02 9.15
N CYS A 42 1.46 -7.02 9.77
CA CYS A 42 1.68 -8.42 9.46
C CYS A 42 3.18 -8.79 9.46
N ILE A 43 3.95 -8.20 10.38
CA ILE A 43 5.43 -8.25 10.40
C ILE A 43 5.99 -9.67 10.56
N ASP A 44 5.19 -10.58 11.09
CA ASP A 44 5.52 -11.99 11.27
C ASP A 44 5.30 -12.83 10.00
N THR A 45 4.44 -12.40 9.09
CA THR A 45 4.03 -13.16 7.90
C THR A 45 4.42 -12.53 6.57
N LEU A 46 4.69 -11.22 6.53
CA LEU A 46 5.00 -10.47 5.32
C LEU A 46 6.36 -9.78 5.41
N SER A 47 7.06 -9.69 4.27
CA SER A 47 8.11 -8.70 4.11
C SER A 47 7.50 -7.29 4.07
N PHE A 48 8.31 -6.27 4.32
CA PHE A 48 7.86 -4.88 4.20
C PHE A 48 7.36 -4.56 2.78
N SER A 49 8.04 -5.03 1.73
CA SER A 49 7.59 -4.82 0.34
C SER A 49 6.24 -5.50 0.07
N GLN A 50 6.00 -6.69 0.61
CA GLN A 50 4.70 -7.37 0.50
C GLN A 50 3.60 -6.60 1.22
N TRP A 51 3.87 -6.08 2.42
CA TRP A 51 2.91 -5.26 3.14
C TRP A 51 2.58 -3.97 2.37
N VAL A 52 3.59 -3.27 1.84
CA VAL A 52 3.39 -2.07 1.01
C VAL A 52 2.53 -2.42 -0.21
N GLN A 53 2.91 -3.45 -0.96
CA GLN A 53 2.25 -3.81 -2.21
C GLN A 53 0.80 -4.28 -2.02
N PHE A 54 0.58 -5.25 -1.13
CA PHE A 54 -0.67 -6.00 -1.07
C PHE A 54 -1.65 -5.51 0.00
N ILE A 55 -1.24 -4.57 0.86
CA ILE A 55 -2.10 -4.00 1.90
C ILE A 55 -2.17 -2.48 1.76
N PHE A 56 -1.02 -1.79 1.86
CA PHE A 56 -1.00 -0.33 1.88
C PHE A 56 -1.47 0.27 0.56
N LEU A 57 -0.86 -0.11 -0.57
CA LEU A 57 -1.24 0.41 -1.88
C LEU A 57 -2.69 0.09 -2.23
N GLU A 58 -3.16 -1.14 -1.99
CA GLU A 58 -4.56 -1.52 -2.26
C GLU A 58 -5.54 -0.63 -1.48
N ARG A 59 -5.32 -0.45 -0.17
CA ARG A 59 -6.16 0.41 0.67
C ARG A 59 -6.15 1.87 0.23
N MET A 60 -4.98 2.43 -0.12
CA MET A 60 -4.89 3.81 -0.55
C MET A 60 -5.59 4.04 -1.90
N HIS A 61 -5.52 3.08 -2.82
CA HIS A 61 -6.29 3.13 -4.07
C HIS A 61 -7.81 3.12 -3.82
N GLU A 62 -8.29 2.30 -2.89
CA GLU A 62 -9.72 2.26 -2.52
C GLU A 62 -10.19 3.60 -1.96
N ILE A 63 -9.43 4.19 -1.03
CA ILE A 63 -9.74 5.51 -0.45
C ILE A 63 -9.84 6.57 -1.55
N ILE A 64 -8.90 6.59 -2.49
CA ILE A 64 -8.90 7.55 -3.60
C ILE A 64 -10.09 7.31 -4.54
N ALA A 65 -10.34 6.05 -4.93
CA ALA A 65 -11.40 5.68 -5.85
C ALA A 65 -12.80 6.04 -5.31
N ASN A 66 -13.01 5.78 -4.01
CA ASN A 66 -14.27 6.06 -3.32
C ASN A 66 -14.38 7.52 -2.82
N ARG A 67 -13.30 8.32 -2.94
CA ARG A 67 -13.19 9.67 -2.39
C ARG A 67 -13.45 9.72 -0.88
N GLU A 68 -13.04 8.67 -0.18
CA GLU A 68 -13.12 8.60 1.28
C GLU A 68 -12.12 9.56 1.93
N PRO A 69 -12.41 10.12 3.11
CA PRO A 69 -11.46 10.99 3.80
C PRO A 69 -10.09 10.34 3.93
N LEU A 70 -9.06 11.03 3.46
CA LEU A 70 -7.67 10.58 3.64
C LEU A 70 -7.37 10.46 5.14
N PRO A 71 -6.50 9.51 5.55
CA PRO A 71 -6.09 9.37 6.93
C PRO A 71 -5.51 10.68 7.45
N ALA A 72 -5.95 11.12 8.64
CA ALA A 72 -5.46 12.35 9.26
C ALA A 72 -3.97 12.28 9.63
N GLN A 73 -3.44 11.07 9.82
CA GLN A 73 -2.05 10.78 10.09
C GLN A 73 -1.65 9.50 9.34
N CYS A 74 -0.49 9.55 8.69
CA CYS A 74 0.17 8.40 8.09
C CYS A 74 1.65 8.54 8.44
N ASP A 75 2.16 7.65 9.30
CA ASP A 75 3.54 7.66 9.77
C ASP A 75 4.11 6.26 9.56
N VAL A 76 4.54 6.02 8.33
CA VAL A 76 5.15 4.78 7.85
C VAL A 76 6.49 5.19 7.26
N ALA A 77 7.52 5.24 8.09
CA ALA A 77 8.87 5.68 7.73
C ALA A 77 9.93 4.86 8.50
#